data_AF-A0A1X4NQD7-F1
#
_entry.id   AF-A0A1X4NQD7-F1
#
_cell.length_a   1.000
_cell.length_b   1.000
_cell.length_c   1.000
_cell.angle_alpha   90.00
_cell.angle_beta   90.00
_cell.angle_gamma   90.00
#
_symmetry.space_group_name_H-M   'P 1'
#
loop_
_entity.id
_entity.type
_entity.pdbx_description
1 polymer ?
#
loop_
_entity_poly.entity_id
_entity_poly.type
_entity_poly.pdbx_seq_one_letter_code
_entity_poly.pdbx_strand_id
1 'polypeptide(L)'
;MFNDLTEVRLMEQEVSYNNTPKGPVTILGIAYVGETLIARPNGIGDADGIDYSTATFQWLRDGQEIVGATSATYEVTSEDVGTQISIRYSYVDFGGTLEILTSDPEPAVPVEGTPLPDDSAPYNPLIVLGDAEVGETLTARPNAVTDPNGIDQSTVTYKWLRDGEPISWATNQQYTVTEADIDAEISVVYSYLDLLGNSKSLTSNPKLEVPVPSPDDQLVSDDAGENGDLDASVLMGTSGADTLTAISGLKEIVGLGGTDTAVFAGNQSEYSLILGKSAVSVSDHKLFGLGTILLDDVELIDFGTDLDVFGGPMNLEVFGGHTGLSRDALEDVVEVYIAYFNRAPDAIGLGFWGTAFAKGLSMEDMARLFSDQAETREAYPEGTSNLAFATTVYNNVLGRTPDDTGLSFWVDALESGSVSRDQFILKVLEGAKAELNMSAGYEFMMQQLADRAYLENKVDIGAYFAVHKGMSDVENAAEVMALYDGSQSSINSAVRAIEEHYQDALNPYDGEFLMQLVGVLDTPFAS
;
A
#
# COMPACT_ATOMS: atom_id res chain seq x y z
N MET A 1 -20.69 -32.99 -36.86
CA MET A 1 -20.06 -31.69 -37.16
C MET A 1 -19.93 -31.03 -35.79
N PHE A 2 -18.68 -30.94 -35.33
CA PHE A 2 -18.27 -30.87 -33.93
C PHE A 2 -18.36 -29.45 -33.36
N ASN A 3 -18.47 -29.41 -32.02
CA ASN A 3 -18.12 -28.38 -31.03
C ASN A 3 -19.29 -28.35 -30.02
N ASP A 4 -19.33 -29.07 -28.89
CA ASP A 4 -18.31 -29.37 -27.88
C ASP A 4 -17.32 -28.23 -27.63
N LEU A 5 -17.81 -27.22 -26.92
CA LEU A 5 -16.97 -26.28 -26.19
C LEU A 5 -17.02 -26.74 -24.73
N THR A 6 -16.13 -27.69 -24.41
CA THR A 6 -15.56 -27.84 -23.08
C THR A 6 -15.16 -26.47 -22.55
N GLU A 7 -15.65 -26.15 -21.35
CA GLU A 7 -15.12 -25.12 -20.48
C GLU A 7 -13.59 -25.15 -20.49
N VAL A 8 -12.98 -24.17 -21.16
CA VAL A 8 -11.61 -23.79 -20.84
C VAL A 8 -11.74 -22.68 -19.81
N ARG A 9 -11.71 -23.09 -18.55
CA ARG A 9 -11.45 -22.22 -17.40
C ARG A 9 -10.04 -21.63 -17.60
N LEU A 10 -9.94 -20.52 -18.34
CA LEU A 10 -8.76 -19.68 -18.33
C LEU A 10 -8.79 -18.96 -16.98
N MET A 11 -7.89 -19.38 -16.10
CA MET A 11 -7.58 -18.72 -14.85
C MET A 11 -7.18 -17.27 -15.19
N GLU A 12 -8.01 -16.32 -14.77
CA GLU A 12 -7.59 -14.95 -14.55
C GLU A 12 -6.42 -15.01 -13.58
N GLN A 13 -5.23 -14.60 -14.04
CA GLN A 13 -4.10 -14.41 -13.15
C GLN A 13 -4.33 -13.05 -12.49
N GLU A 14 -4.96 -13.07 -11.33
CA GLU A 14 -5.13 -11.92 -10.44
C GLU A 14 -3.73 -11.35 -10.13
N VAL A 15 -3.53 -10.06 -10.38
CA VAL A 15 -2.37 -9.34 -9.87
C VAL A 15 -2.54 -9.30 -8.36
N SER A 16 -1.67 -10.00 -7.62
CA SER A 16 -1.84 -10.17 -6.18
C SER A 16 -1.40 -8.91 -5.46
N TYR A 17 -2.31 -8.36 -4.66
CA TYR A 17 -2.01 -7.30 -3.71
C TYR A 17 -1.15 -7.94 -2.62
N ASN A 18 0.05 -7.43 -2.35
CA ASN A 18 0.85 -7.97 -1.25
C ASN A 18 0.01 -7.94 0.04
N ASN A 19 -0.26 -9.12 0.57
CA ASN A 19 -1.11 -9.25 1.73
C ASN A 19 -0.24 -9.24 2.98
N THR A 20 -0.35 -8.18 3.79
CA THR A 20 0.43 -8.07 5.01
C THR A 20 0.34 -9.35 5.85
N PRO A 21 1.48 -9.95 6.22
CA PRO A 21 1.50 -11.24 6.87
C PRO A 21 0.95 -11.12 8.28
N LYS A 22 0.01 -12.02 8.61
CA LYS A 22 -0.70 -12.03 9.88
C LYS A 22 -0.11 -13.06 10.82
N GLY A 23 0.19 -12.65 12.05
CA GLY A 23 0.61 -13.55 13.13
C GLY A 23 2.07 -13.36 13.55
N PRO A 24 2.45 -13.79 14.77
CA PRO A 24 3.76 -13.44 15.33
C PRO A 24 4.86 -14.44 14.98
N VAL A 25 6.10 -13.95 15.02
CA VAL A 25 7.29 -14.79 15.18
C VAL A 25 7.57 -14.93 16.67
N THR A 26 7.74 -16.15 17.16
CA THR A 26 8.08 -16.37 18.57
C THR A 26 9.42 -17.06 18.74
N ILE A 27 10.00 -16.88 19.92
CA ILE A 27 11.19 -17.60 20.36
C ILE A 27 10.74 -18.64 21.39
N LEU A 28 11.28 -19.86 21.28
CA LEU A 28 11.18 -20.86 22.34
C LEU A 28 12.52 -21.05 23.03
N GLY A 29 12.46 -21.46 24.29
CA GLY A 29 13.63 -21.66 25.12
C GLY A 29 13.75 -20.54 26.14
N ILE A 30 14.86 -20.53 26.86
CA ILE A 30 15.15 -19.51 27.86
C ILE A 30 16.47 -18.84 27.50
N ALA A 31 16.52 -17.51 27.58
CA ALA A 31 17.68 -16.73 27.18
C ALA A 31 18.79 -16.78 28.26
N TYR A 32 19.33 -17.96 28.54
CA TYR A 32 20.40 -18.21 29.53
C TYR A 32 21.65 -18.71 28.81
N VAL A 33 22.83 -18.28 29.25
CA VAL A 33 24.11 -18.67 28.62
C VAL A 33 24.24 -20.21 28.54
N GLY A 34 24.50 -20.72 27.33
CA GLY A 34 24.60 -22.15 27.02
C GLY A 34 23.27 -22.82 26.64
N GLU A 35 22.13 -22.14 26.80
CA GLU A 35 20.84 -22.63 26.34
C GLU A 35 20.63 -22.31 24.86
N THR A 36 19.79 -23.11 24.20
CA THR A 36 19.43 -22.91 22.79
C THR A 36 18.04 -22.31 22.67
N LEU A 37 17.96 -21.13 22.07
CA LEU A 37 16.73 -20.52 21.61
C LEU A 37 16.34 -21.08 20.24
N ILE A 38 15.04 -21.23 19.99
CA ILE A 38 14.49 -21.75 18.74
C ILE A 38 13.47 -20.75 18.20
N ALA A 39 13.74 -20.19 17.01
CA ALA A 39 12.79 -19.36 16.30
C ALA A 39 11.61 -20.21 15.80
N ARG A 40 10.39 -19.74 16.04
CA ARG A 40 9.14 -20.37 15.62
C ARG A 40 8.22 -19.33 14.97
N PRO A 41 8.25 -19.21 13.63
CA PRO A 41 7.22 -18.50 12.89
C PRO A 41 5.92 -19.32 12.92
N ASN A 42 5.14 -19.17 13.99
CA ASN A 42 3.99 -20.03 14.28
C ASN A 42 2.67 -19.38 13.85
N GLY A 43 2.03 -19.99 12.85
CA GLY A 43 0.71 -19.52 12.41
C GLY A 43 0.75 -18.15 11.76
N ILE A 44 1.90 -17.80 11.17
CA ILE A 44 2.00 -16.72 10.18
C ILE A 44 1.16 -17.15 8.98
N GLY A 45 0.17 -16.33 8.68
CA GLY A 45 -0.75 -16.50 7.56
C GLY A 45 -0.61 -15.32 6.63
N ASP A 46 -0.43 -15.63 5.37
CA ASP A 46 -0.33 -14.67 4.29
C ASP A 46 -1.39 -15.07 3.26
N ALA A 47 -2.18 -14.11 2.79
CA ALA A 47 -3.31 -14.44 1.92
C ALA A 47 -2.86 -14.85 0.51
N ASP A 48 -1.67 -14.43 0.07
CA ASP A 48 -1.01 -14.92 -1.15
C ASP A 48 -0.20 -16.20 -0.89
N GLY A 49 0.07 -16.52 0.38
CA GLY A 49 0.73 -17.74 0.82
C GLY A 49 2.25 -17.62 0.86
N ILE A 50 2.88 -18.42 1.71
CA ILE A 50 4.28 -18.25 2.08
C ILE A 50 5.20 -19.18 1.27
N ASP A 51 6.18 -18.64 0.53
CA ASP A 51 7.26 -19.45 -0.02
C ASP A 51 8.33 -19.71 1.04
N TYR A 52 8.13 -20.79 1.82
CA TYR A 52 9.06 -21.20 2.87
C TYR A 52 10.49 -21.50 2.37
N SER A 53 10.73 -21.64 1.06
CA SER A 53 12.07 -21.90 0.52
C SER A 53 12.97 -20.65 0.51
N THR A 54 12.38 -19.47 0.56
CA THR A 54 13.09 -18.18 0.65
C THR A 54 13.23 -17.69 2.10
N ALA A 55 12.66 -18.44 3.05
CA ALA A 55 12.59 -18.02 4.43
C ALA A 55 13.96 -17.97 5.09
N THR A 56 14.28 -16.84 5.72
CA THR A 56 15.52 -16.62 6.46
C THR A 56 15.28 -16.15 7.90
N PHE A 57 16.28 -16.37 8.73
CA PHE A 57 16.30 -15.93 10.11
C PHE A 57 17.47 -14.98 10.31
N GLN A 58 17.31 -14.01 11.19
CA GLN A 58 18.39 -13.16 11.69
C GLN A 58 18.16 -12.84 13.16
N TRP A 59 19.04 -13.34 14.05
CA TRP A 59 18.98 -13.04 15.48
C TRP A 59 19.50 -11.64 15.78
N LEU A 60 18.89 -11.00 16.77
CA LEU A 60 19.15 -9.63 17.18
C LEU A 60 19.54 -9.56 18.66
N ARG A 61 20.47 -8.68 18.98
CA ARG A 61 20.89 -8.30 20.33
C ARG A 61 20.57 -6.83 20.54
N ASP A 62 19.67 -6.53 21.47
CA ASP A 62 19.10 -5.18 21.67
C ASP A 62 18.61 -4.53 20.34
N GLY A 63 17.99 -5.35 19.49
CA GLY A 63 17.48 -4.94 18.18
C GLY A 63 18.54 -4.79 17.06
N GLN A 64 19.83 -5.01 17.35
CA GLN A 64 20.92 -4.98 16.37
C GLN A 64 21.29 -6.39 15.90
N GLU A 65 21.67 -6.54 14.63
CA GLU A 65 21.98 -7.85 14.06
C GLU A 65 23.21 -8.52 14.70
N ILE A 66 23.03 -9.76 15.14
CA ILE A 66 24.14 -10.63 15.53
C ILE A 66 24.69 -11.24 14.24
N VAL A 67 25.85 -10.74 13.80
CA VAL A 67 26.47 -11.13 12.52
C VAL A 67 26.62 -12.65 12.41
N GLY A 68 26.00 -13.24 11.38
CA GLY A 68 26.08 -14.67 11.08
C GLY A 68 25.11 -15.55 11.87
N ALA A 69 24.32 -14.99 12.79
CA ALA A 69 23.29 -15.72 13.51
C ALA A 69 22.01 -15.83 12.65
N THR A 70 22.05 -16.69 11.64
CA THR A 70 20.95 -16.87 10.67
C THR A 70 20.27 -18.24 10.70
N SER A 71 20.64 -19.08 11.68
CA SER A 71 20.00 -20.37 11.90
C SER A 71 18.66 -20.20 12.60
N ALA A 72 17.73 -21.14 12.40
CA ALA A 72 16.48 -21.23 13.16
C ALA A 72 16.72 -21.44 14.66
N THR A 73 17.94 -21.78 15.08
CA THR A 73 18.35 -21.91 16.47
C THR A 73 19.51 -20.98 16.80
N TYR A 74 19.54 -20.45 18.01
CA TYR A 74 20.64 -19.63 18.54
C TYR A 74 21.08 -20.12 19.90
N GLU A 75 22.36 -20.44 20.05
CA GLU A 75 22.96 -20.73 21.35
C GLU A 75 23.31 -19.41 22.03
N VAL A 76 22.75 -19.18 23.22
CA VAL A 76 22.97 -17.95 23.98
C VAL A 76 24.41 -17.96 24.51
N THR A 77 25.13 -16.89 24.23
CA THR A 77 26.56 -16.77 24.55
C THR A 77 26.80 -15.82 25.72
N SER A 78 28.03 -15.81 26.25
CA SER A 78 28.44 -14.85 27.28
C SER A 78 28.37 -13.39 26.82
N GLU A 79 28.38 -13.13 25.51
CA GLU A 79 28.26 -11.78 24.95
C GLU A 79 26.83 -11.21 25.05
N ASP A 80 25.84 -12.07 25.25
CA ASP A 80 24.43 -11.68 25.33
C ASP A 80 24.02 -11.21 26.73
N VAL A 81 24.87 -11.42 27.75
CA VAL A 81 24.58 -11.09 29.15
C VAL A 81 24.20 -9.62 29.30
N GLY A 82 23.03 -9.36 29.88
CA GLY A 82 22.48 -8.02 30.12
C GLY A 82 21.75 -7.40 28.92
N THR A 83 21.71 -8.09 27.77
CA THR A 83 21.00 -7.66 26.56
C THR A 83 19.75 -8.48 26.33
N GLN A 84 18.80 -7.94 25.57
CA GLN A 84 17.62 -8.66 25.13
C GLN A 84 17.85 -9.33 23.77
N ILE A 85 17.29 -10.52 23.59
CA ILE A 85 17.40 -11.28 22.34
C ILE A 85 16.05 -11.29 21.63
N SER A 86 16.03 -10.94 20.35
CA SER A 86 14.87 -11.07 19.46
C SER A 86 15.27 -11.70 18.12
N ILE A 87 14.29 -12.06 17.30
CA ILE A 87 14.52 -12.67 15.99
C ILE A 87 13.75 -11.92 14.90
N ARG A 88 14.41 -11.70 13.75
CA ARG A 88 13.77 -11.38 12.48
C ARG A 88 13.56 -12.65 11.68
N TYR A 89 12.33 -12.89 11.27
CA TYR A 89 11.97 -13.89 10.28
C TYR A 89 11.57 -13.15 9.01
N SER A 90 12.15 -13.54 7.88
CA SER A 90 11.74 -12.98 6.60
C SER A 90 11.51 -14.08 5.59
N TYR A 91 10.67 -13.83 4.61
CA TYR A 91 10.41 -14.73 3.49
C TYR A 91 9.87 -13.91 2.33
N VAL A 92 10.00 -14.44 1.12
CA VAL A 92 9.25 -13.97 -0.04
C VAL A 92 7.97 -14.80 -0.12
N ASP A 93 6.83 -14.17 -0.26
CA ASP A 93 5.55 -14.86 -0.43
C ASP A 93 5.38 -15.38 -1.88
N PHE A 94 4.27 -16.03 -2.20
CA PHE A 94 4.02 -16.45 -3.59
C PHE A 94 3.56 -15.29 -4.50
N GLY A 95 3.24 -14.13 -3.92
CA GLY A 95 3.07 -12.85 -4.62
C GLY A 95 4.40 -12.19 -5.04
N GLY A 96 5.54 -12.64 -4.48
CA GLY A 96 6.89 -12.16 -4.80
C GLY A 96 7.41 -11.04 -3.91
N THR A 97 6.70 -10.70 -2.83
CA THR A 97 7.05 -9.63 -1.89
C THR A 97 7.84 -10.17 -0.70
N LEU A 98 8.90 -9.45 -0.29
CA LEU A 98 9.70 -9.79 0.89
C LEU A 98 8.99 -9.30 2.16
N GLU A 99 8.57 -10.26 2.96
CA GLU A 99 7.99 -10.05 4.26
C GLU A 99 9.01 -10.12 5.38
N ILE A 100 8.89 -9.25 6.38
CA ILE A 100 9.80 -9.20 7.54
C ILE A 100 8.98 -9.05 8.82
N LEU A 101 9.03 -10.07 9.68
CA LEU A 101 8.40 -10.06 10.99
C LEU A 101 9.50 -10.13 12.07
N THR A 102 9.40 -9.25 13.06
CA THR A 102 10.31 -9.24 14.23
C THR A 102 9.56 -9.69 15.47
N SER A 103 10.14 -10.60 16.25
CA SER A 103 9.56 -11.01 17.54
C SER A 103 9.65 -9.90 18.58
N ASP A 104 8.81 -10.00 19.60
CA ASP A 104 9.09 -9.31 20.87
C ASP A 104 10.45 -9.75 21.43
N PRO A 105 11.18 -8.87 22.13
CA PRO A 105 12.42 -9.23 22.80
C PRO A 105 12.16 -10.13 24.02
N GLU A 106 12.98 -11.16 24.18
CA GLU A 106 13.03 -11.96 25.41
C GLU A 106 13.57 -11.12 26.58
N PRO A 107 13.25 -11.48 27.84
CA PRO A 107 13.88 -10.87 29.01
C PRO A 107 15.40 -10.89 28.90
N ALA A 108 16.04 -9.84 29.42
CA ALA A 108 17.49 -9.69 29.33
C ALA A 108 18.24 -10.91 29.90
N VAL A 109 19.26 -11.37 29.16
CA VAL A 109 20.04 -12.56 29.53
C VAL A 109 20.70 -12.35 30.89
N PRO A 110 20.49 -13.25 31.87
CA PRO A 110 21.06 -13.09 33.21
C PRO A 110 22.56 -13.38 33.22
N VAL A 111 23.24 -13.04 34.32
CA VAL A 111 24.68 -13.31 34.47
C VAL A 111 24.99 -14.80 34.30
N GLU A 112 26.13 -15.11 33.66
CA GLU A 112 26.55 -16.47 33.39
C GLU A 112 26.60 -17.33 34.68
N GLY A 113 26.09 -18.56 34.60
CA GLY A 113 26.01 -19.47 35.74
C GLY A 113 24.80 -19.26 36.66
N THR A 114 23.89 -18.33 36.32
CA THR A 114 22.57 -18.25 36.97
C THR A 114 21.83 -19.60 36.80
N PRO A 115 21.40 -20.27 37.88
CA PRO A 115 20.65 -21.52 37.78
C PRO A 115 19.37 -21.31 36.96
N LEU A 116 19.03 -22.30 36.13
CA LEU A 116 17.76 -22.28 35.41
C LEU A 116 16.59 -22.21 36.43
N PRO A 117 15.48 -21.51 36.10
CA PRO A 117 14.31 -21.43 36.96
C PRO A 117 13.77 -22.82 37.31
N ASP A 118 13.32 -23.02 38.55
CA ASP A 118 12.67 -24.26 38.99
C ASP A 118 11.32 -24.47 38.25
N ASP A 119 10.98 -25.73 37.98
CA ASP A 119 9.96 -26.32 37.08
C ASP A 119 8.48 -26.01 37.47
N SER A 120 8.23 -24.76 37.87
CA SER A 120 7.00 -24.34 38.54
C SER A 120 6.15 -23.38 37.71
N ALA A 121 6.66 -22.88 36.57
CA ALA A 121 5.92 -21.99 35.70
C ALA A 121 5.94 -22.47 34.24
N PRO A 122 4.83 -22.30 33.50
CA PRO A 122 4.82 -22.52 32.05
C PRO A 122 5.84 -21.66 31.33
N TYR A 123 6.41 -22.24 30.27
CA TYR A 123 7.37 -21.57 29.38
C TYR A 123 6.65 -21.06 28.12
N ASN A 124 7.18 -19.95 27.57
CA ASN A 124 6.75 -19.24 26.37
C ASN A 124 5.44 -18.41 26.53
N PRO A 125 5.33 -17.24 25.85
CA PRO A 125 4.21 -16.33 26.02
C PRO A 125 2.89 -16.92 25.50
N LEU A 126 1.79 -16.57 26.17
CA LEU A 126 0.44 -16.74 25.65
C LEU A 126 0.18 -15.69 24.58
N ILE A 127 -0.16 -16.13 23.38
CA ILE A 127 -0.35 -15.26 22.22
C ILE A 127 -1.83 -14.98 22.01
N VAL A 128 -2.16 -13.75 21.65
CA VAL A 128 -3.47 -13.37 21.11
C VAL A 128 -3.32 -13.05 19.62
N LEU A 129 -4.05 -13.77 18.77
CA LEU A 129 -4.20 -13.44 17.35
C LEU A 129 -5.39 -12.51 17.12
N GLY A 130 -5.44 -11.83 15.97
CA GLY A 130 -6.46 -10.86 15.60
C GLY A 130 -6.06 -9.43 15.98
N ASP A 131 -6.73 -8.47 15.34
CA ASP A 131 -6.55 -7.04 15.57
C ASP A 131 -7.56 -6.54 16.60
N ALA A 132 -7.13 -5.62 17.46
CA ALA A 132 -7.96 -5.08 18.52
C ALA A 132 -8.86 -3.97 17.98
N GLU A 133 -9.70 -4.29 17.00
CA GLU A 133 -10.60 -3.36 16.33
C GLU A 133 -12.06 -3.79 16.54
N VAL A 134 -12.96 -2.82 16.73
CA VAL A 134 -14.37 -3.12 17.01
C VAL A 134 -14.97 -3.99 15.90
N GLY A 135 -15.51 -5.16 16.27
CA GLY A 135 -16.07 -6.13 15.34
C GLY A 135 -15.13 -7.30 14.99
N GLU A 136 -13.82 -7.13 15.16
CA GLU A 136 -12.84 -8.18 14.89
C GLU A 136 -12.78 -9.23 16.01
N THR A 137 -12.29 -10.44 15.65
CA THR A 137 -12.19 -11.56 16.61
C THR A 137 -10.76 -11.85 17.02
N LEU A 138 -10.48 -11.61 18.29
CA LEU A 138 -9.25 -12.03 18.95
C LEU A 138 -9.29 -13.51 19.32
N THR A 139 -8.19 -14.23 19.13
CA THR A 139 -8.07 -15.67 19.47
C THR A 139 -6.85 -15.94 20.34
N ALA A 140 -7.08 -16.45 21.56
CA ALA A 140 -6.02 -16.91 22.45
C ALA A 140 -5.40 -18.21 21.94
N ARG A 141 -4.10 -18.23 21.68
CA ARG A 141 -3.35 -19.39 21.20
C ARG A 141 -2.31 -19.85 22.22
N PRO A 142 -2.65 -20.87 23.04
CA PRO A 142 -1.70 -21.44 24.00
C PRO A 142 -0.74 -22.46 23.38
N ASN A 143 -0.71 -22.65 22.04
CA ASN A 143 0.06 -23.73 21.41
C ASN A 143 1.60 -23.62 21.59
N ALA A 144 2.10 -22.45 21.99
CA ALA A 144 3.49 -22.28 22.39
C ALA A 144 3.72 -22.49 23.90
N VAL A 145 2.65 -22.42 24.72
CA VAL A 145 2.71 -22.64 26.16
C VAL A 145 3.07 -24.11 26.41
N THR A 146 4.22 -24.33 27.01
CA THR A 146 4.67 -25.67 27.40
C THR A 146 4.80 -25.75 28.91
N ASP A 147 4.32 -26.86 29.45
CA ASP A 147 4.54 -27.26 30.83
C ASP A 147 5.34 -28.58 30.81
N PRO A 148 6.51 -28.68 31.47
CA PRO A 148 7.30 -29.92 31.46
C PRO A 148 6.56 -31.12 32.07
N ASN A 149 5.58 -30.87 32.94
CA ASN A 149 4.74 -31.90 33.54
C ASN A 149 3.49 -32.19 32.70
N GLY A 150 3.35 -31.55 31.54
CA GLY A 150 2.23 -31.68 30.62
C GLY A 150 1.01 -30.88 31.04
N ILE A 151 0.22 -30.46 30.05
CA ILE A 151 -0.99 -29.68 30.24
C ILE A 151 -2.20 -30.61 30.14
N ASP A 152 -3.06 -30.64 31.16
CA ASP A 152 -4.38 -31.28 31.06
C ASP A 152 -5.32 -30.39 30.24
N GLN A 153 -5.41 -30.70 28.95
CA GLN A 153 -6.24 -29.98 27.98
C GLN A 153 -7.73 -29.92 28.37
N SER A 154 -8.22 -30.84 29.22
CA SER A 154 -9.62 -30.84 29.67
C SER A 154 -9.93 -29.78 30.73
N THR A 155 -8.90 -29.15 31.31
CA THR A 155 -8.99 -28.17 32.40
C THR A 155 -8.71 -26.74 31.96
N VAL A 156 -8.43 -26.56 30.67
CA VAL A 156 -8.11 -25.26 30.07
C VAL A 156 -9.28 -24.30 30.18
N THR A 157 -8.98 -23.09 30.65
CA THR A 157 -9.92 -21.97 30.73
C THR A 157 -9.27 -20.69 30.24
N TYR A 158 -10.11 -19.81 29.69
CA TYR A 158 -9.72 -18.48 29.24
C TYR A 158 -10.48 -17.42 30.03
N LYS A 159 -9.87 -16.26 30.22
CA LYS A 159 -10.56 -15.08 30.75
C LYS A 159 -9.97 -13.82 30.15
N TRP A 160 -10.74 -13.14 29.31
CA TRP A 160 -10.31 -11.89 28.71
C TRP A 160 -10.36 -10.75 29.72
N LEU A 161 -9.42 -9.83 29.59
CA LEU A 161 -9.23 -8.67 30.43
C LEU A 161 -9.30 -7.40 29.57
N ARG A 162 -9.91 -6.36 30.12
CA ARG A 162 -9.90 -4.98 29.60
C ARG A 162 -9.17 -4.12 30.61
N ASP A 163 -8.06 -3.49 30.21
CA ASP A 163 -7.17 -2.75 31.11
C ASP A 163 -6.74 -3.55 32.34
N GLY A 164 -6.52 -4.86 32.15
CA GLY A 164 -6.18 -5.81 33.22
C GLY A 164 -7.36 -6.26 34.09
N GLU A 165 -8.56 -5.68 33.95
CA GLU A 165 -9.75 -6.07 34.69
C GLU A 165 -10.58 -7.13 33.95
N PRO A 166 -11.13 -8.16 34.63
CA PRO A 166 -11.76 -9.27 33.91
C PRO A 166 -13.10 -8.93 33.27
N ILE A 167 -13.23 -9.24 31.97
CA ILE A 167 -14.50 -9.20 31.25
C ILE A 167 -15.31 -10.44 31.63
N SER A 168 -16.35 -10.23 32.43
CA SER A 168 -17.03 -11.31 33.19
C SER A 168 -17.61 -12.44 32.32
N TRP A 169 -17.99 -12.17 31.08
CA TRP A 169 -18.62 -13.11 30.16
C TRP A 169 -17.65 -13.69 29.12
N ALA A 170 -16.45 -13.13 28.99
CA ALA A 170 -15.49 -13.51 27.97
C ALA A 170 -14.57 -14.64 28.47
N THR A 171 -15.10 -15.86 28.46
CA THR A 171 -14.41 -17.07 28.97
C THR A 171 -14.01 -18.07 27.87
N ASN A 172 -14.30 -17.73 26.61
CA ASN A 172 -13.97 -18.57 25.47
C ASN A 172 -12.55 -18.30 24.98
N GLN A 173 -12.00 -19.24 24.23
CA GLN A 173 -10.71 -19.07 23.55
C GLN A 173 -10.71 -17.86 22.59
N GLN A 174 -11.88 -17.51 22.05
CA GLN A 174 -12.07 -16.37 21.16
C GLN A 174 -12.85 -15.26 21.88
N TYR A 175 -12.56 -14.02 21.50
CA TYR A 175 -13.22 -12.81 21.96
C TYR A 175 -13.43 -11.84 20.80
N THR A 176 -14.67 -11.44 20.57
CA THR A 176 -14.99 -10.38 19.61
C THR A 176 -14.86 -9.04 20.31
N VAL A 177 -14.06 -8.14 19.75
CA VAL A 177 -13.85 -6.79 20.28
C VAL A 177 -15.14 -5.99 20.13
N THR A 178 -15.50 -5.27 21.17
CA THR A 178 -16.74 -4.51 21.28
C THR A 178 -16.43 -3.01 21.39
N GLU A 179 -17.42 -2.16 21.13
CA GLU A 179 -17.28 -0.71 21.34
C GLU A 179 -16.87 -0.35 22.78
N ALA A 180 -17.19 -1.20 23.76
CA ALA A 180 -16.81 -0.98 25.15
C ALA A 180 -15.31 -1.21 25.42
N ASP A 181 -14.56 -1.69 24.43
CA ASP A 181 -13.12 -1.91 24.47
C ASP A 181 -12.31 -0.75 23.88
N ILE A 182 -12.96 0.26 23.27
CA ILE A 182 -12.30 1.45 22.71
C ILE A 182 -11.42 2.13 23.77
N ASP A 183 -10.22 2.53 23.36
CA ASP A 183 -9.16 3.11 24.19
C ASP A 183 -8.65 2.20 25.32
N ALA A 184 -9.01 0.91 25.32
CA ALA A 184 -8.59 -0.05 26.33
C ALA A 184 -7.61 -1.08 25.78
N GLU A 185 -6.69 -1.54 26.62
CA GLU A 185 -5.80 -2.66 26.33
C GLU A 185 -6.52 -4.00 26.54
N ILE A 186 -6.51 -4.87 25.53
CA ILE A 186 -7.11 -6.20 25.62
C ILE A 186 -6.05 -7.29 25.82
N SER A 187 -6.20 -8.08 26.87
CA SER A 187 -5.35 -9.26 27.15
C SER A 187 -6.20 -10.45 27.56
N VAL A 188 -5.59 -11.64 27.68
CA VAL A 188 -6.29 -12.86 28.11
C VAL A 188 -5.47 -13.64 29.12
N VAL A 189 -6.14 -14.20 30.12
CA VAL A 189 -5.58 -15.16 31.05
C VAL A 189 -5.91 -16.57 30.56
N TYR A 190 -4.89 -17.38 30.32
CA TYR A 190 -5.00 -18.82 30.06
C TYR A 190 -4.66 -19.57 31.35
N SER A 191 -5.55 -20.43 31.83
CA SER A 191 -5.34 -21.24 33.04
C SER A 191 -5.60 -22.71 32.78
N TYR A 192 -4.84 -23.59 33.43
CA TYR A 192 -4.93 -25.05 33.28
C TYR A 192 -4.44 -25.77 34.55
N LEU A 193 -4.74 -27.06 34.66
CA LEU A 193 -4.06 -27.98 35.57
C LEU A 193 -2.95 -28.73 34.81
N ASP A 194 -1.78 -28.89 35.42
CA ASP A 194 -0.78 -29.83 34.91
C ASP A 194 -1.24 -31.29 35.11
N LEU A 195 -0.56 -32.27 34.53
CA LEU A 195 -0.91 -33.70 34.71
C LEU A 195 -0.70 -34.22 36.14
N LEU A 196 -0.15 -33.40 37.04
CA LEU A 196 -0.01 -33.67 38.47
C LEU A 196 -1.13 -33.01 39.31
N GLY A 197 -2.02 -32.23 38.68
CA GLY A 197 -3.16 -31.57 39.30
C GLY A 197 -2.86 -30.19 39.90
N ASN A 198 -1.71 -29.57 39.60
CA ASN A 198 -1.41 -28.21 40.06
C ASN A 198 -1.97 -27.17 39.09
N SER A 199 -2.55 -26.10 39.62
CA SER A 199 -3.06 -24.98 38.82
C SER A 199 -1.94 -24.08 38.32
N LYS A 200 -1.99 -23.73 37.04
CA LYS A 200 -1.07 -22.81 36.36
C LYS A 200 -1.88 -21.76 35.59
N SER A 201 -1.28 -20.59 35.37
CA SER A 201 -1.87 -19.54 34.54
C SER A 201 -0.82 -18.66 33.90
N LEU A 202 -1.13 -18.11 32.73
CA LEU A 202 -0.38 -17.04 32.08
C LEU A 202 -1.35 -15.94 31.63
N THR A 203 -0.89 -14.70 31.65
CA THR A 203 -1.56 -13.59 30.96
C THR A 203 -0.78 -13.29 29.69
N SER A 204 -1.49 -13.05 28.59
CA SER A 204 -0.86 -12.56 27.37
C SER A 204 -0.30 -11.14 27.56
N ASN A 205 0.58 -10.71 26.66
CA ASN A 205 0.80 -9.28 26.48
C ASN A 205 -0.55 -8.60 26.08
N PRO A 206 -0.78 -7.35 26.50
CA PRO A 206 -1.91 -6.58 25.99
C PRO A 206 -1.74 -6.34 24.49
N LYS A 207 -2.85 -6.37 23.76
CA LYS A 207 -2.94 -5.74 22.44
C LYS A 207 -2.91 -4.22 22.62
N LEU A 208 -2.44 -3.52 21.57
CA LEU A 208 -2.51 -2.06 21.51
C LEU A 208 -3.94 -1.58 21.80
N GLU A 209 -4.06 -0.37 22.34
CA GLU A 209 -5.35 0.26 22.65
C GLU A 209 -6.27 0.17 21.43
N VAL A 210 -7.51 -0.28 21.64
CA VAL A 210 -8.51 -0.39 20.57
C VAL A 210 -8.75 1.02 20.02
N PRO A 211 -8.47 1.28 18.74
CA PRO A 211 -8.62 2.62 18.19
C PRO A 211 -10.09 3.03 18.21
N VAL A 212 -10.34 4.32 18.40
CA VAL A 212 -11.65 4.89 18.11
C VAL A 212 -11.96 4.57 16.63
N PRO A 213 -13.08 3.90 16.33
CA PRO A 213 -13.42 3.59 14.94
C PRO A 213 -13.44 4.90 14.14
N SER A 214 -12.70 4.91 13.03
CA SER A 214 -12.82 5.97 12.03
C SER A 214 -14.29 6.05 11.62
N PRO A 215 -14.90 7.24 11.47
CA PRO A 215 -16.26 7.34 10.97
C PRO A 215 -16.26 6.99 9.47
N ASP A 216 -16.25 5.69 9.19
CA ASP A 216 -16.86 5.02 8.02
C ASP A 216 -16.48 3.53 8.04
N ASP A 217 -17.28 2.71 8.72
CA ASP A 217 -17.69 1.39 8.19
C ASP A 217 -18.94 0.85 8.91
N GLN A 218 -20.11 1.32 8.50
CA GLN A 218 -21.38 0.64 8.73
C GLN A 218 -22.22 0.75 7.46
N LEU A 219 -21.94 -0.15 6.51
CA LEU A 219 -22.92 -0.57 5.52
C LEU A 219 -24.09 -1.23 6.27
N VAL A 220 -25.15 -0.47 6.53
CA VAL A 220 -26.45 -1.03 6.88
C VAL A 220 -27.23 -1.22 5.59
N SER A 221 -27.11 -2.42 5.01
CA SER A 221 -28.10 -2.92 4.08
C SER A 221 -29.30 -3.41 4.88
N ASP A 222 -30.45 -2.75 4.74
CA ASP A 222 -31.75 -3.42 4.91
C ASP A 222 -32.76 -2.87 3.89
N ASP A 223 -33.43 -3.84 3.28
CA ASP A 223 -34.17 -3.82 2.03
C ASP A 223 -35.55 -3.12 2.10
N ALA A 224 -35.90 -2.49 0.97
CA ALA A 224 -37.22 -2.12 0.43
C ALA A 224 -38.38 -1.63 1.33
N GLY A 225 -38.92 -0.45 0.98
CA GLY A 225 -40.37 -0.21 1.14
C GLY A 225 -40.85 1.25 1.05
N GLU A 226 -41.42 1.60 -0.10
CA GLU A 226 -42.50 2.59 -0.33
C GLU A 226 -42.30 4.07 0.09
N ASN A 227 -42.15 4.92 -0.95
CA ASN A 227 -42.62 6.32 -1.06
C ASN A 227 -42.98 7.06 0.25
N GLY A 228 -42.09 7.96 0.69
CA GLY A 228 -42.50 9.19 1.38
C GLY A 228 -41.65 9.65 2.55
N ASP A 229 -40.43 10.12 2.30
CA ASP A 229 -39.81 11.35 2.84
C ASP A 229 -38.42 11.42 2.18
N LEU A 230 -38.19 12.33 1.22
CA LEU A 230 -36.84 12.47 0.67
C LEU A 230 -35.98 13.05 1.78
N ASP A 231 -34.95 12.32 2.20
CA ASP A 231 -33.92 12.85 3.09
C ASP A 231 -33.39 14.13 2.47
N ALA A 232 -33.44 15.24 3.21
CA ALA A 232 -32.95 16.54 2.75
C ALA A 232 -31.42 16.55 2.49
N SER A 233 -30.75 15.43 2.78
CA SER A 233 -29.35 15.15 2.48
C SER A 233 -29.09 14.68 1.03
N VAL A 234 -30.12 14.32 0.25
CA VAL A 234 -29.98 13.85 -1.14
C VAL A 234 -30.66 14.81 -2.12
N LEU A 235 -29.94 15.23 -3.15
CA LEU A 235 -30.45 16.07 -4.24
C LEU A 235 -30.55 15.24 -5.50
N MET A 236 -31.79 14.97 -5.93
CA MET A 236 -32.07 14.12 -7.08
C MET A 236 -32.56 14.93 -8.28
N GLY A 237 -31.96 14.66 -9.44
CA GLY A 237 -32.34 15.20 -10.74
C GLY A 237 -33.53 14.46 -11.36
N THR A 238 -33.63 14.59 -12.69
CA THR A 238 -34.68 14.01 -13.53
C THR A 238 -34.07 13.11 -14.59
N SER A 239 -34.83 12.72 -15.61
CA SER A 239 -34.30 11.92 -16.73
C SER A 239 -33.86 12.79 -17.92
N GLY A 240 -33.74 14.10 -17.73
CA GLY A 240 -33.20 15.05 -18.70
C GLY A 240 -31.97 15.73 -18.12
N ALA A 241 -31.28 16.54 -18.93
CA ALA A 241 -30.10 17.29 -18.47
C ALA A 241 -30.47 18.30 -17.37
N ASP A 242 -29.94 18.09 -16.19
CA ASP A 242 -30.15 18.89 -15.00
C ASP A 242 -28.89 19.66 -14.57
N THR A 243 -29.12 20.73 -13.81
CA THR A 243 -28.06 21.51 -13.16
C THR A 243 -28.35 21.51 -11.66
N LEU A 244 -27.53 20.78 -10.91
CA LEU A 244 -27.77 20.41 -9.51
C LEU A 244 -26.74 21.13 -8.63
N THR A 245 -27.17 22.15 -7.91
CA THR A 245 -26.25 22.98 -7.10
C THR A 245 -26.04 22.39 -5.71
N ALA A 246 -24.78 22.14 -5.36
CA ALA A 246 -24.37 21.71 -4.04
C ALA A 246 -24.67 22.78 -2.98
N ILE A 247 -25.23 22.34 -1.85
CA ILE A 247 -25.57 23.21 -0.70
C ILE A 247 -25.14 22.54 0.61
N SER A 248 -24.95 23.33 1.65
CA SER A 248 -24.55 22.82 2.97
C SER A 248 -25.60 21.85 3.54
N GLY A 249 -25.13 20.73 4.09
CA GLY A 249 -25.97 19.66 4.63
C GLY A 249 -26.30 18.55 3.63
N LEU A 250 -25.97 18.73 2.35
CA LEU A 250 -26.09 17.70 1.33
C LEU A 250 -25.01 16.62 1.52
N LYS A 251 -25.35 15.39 1.15
CA LYS A 251 -24.47 14.21 1.18
C LYS A 251 -24.33 13.57 -0.19
N GLU A 252 -25.34 13.72 -1.05
CA GLU A 252 -25.36 13.07 -2.36
C GLU A 252 -26.10 13.93 -3.39
N ILE A 253 -25.57 13.93 -4.62
CA ILE A 253 -26.22 14.44 -5.82
C ILE A 253 -26.40 13.26 -6.78
N VAL A 254 -27.64 13.01 -7.19
CA VAL A 254 -28.00 11.95 -8.13
C VAL A 254 -28.56 12.58 -9.39
N GLY A 255 -27.86 12.51 -10.52
CA GLY A 255 -28.31 13.08 -11.80
C GLY A 255 -29.41 12.26 -12.47
N LEU A 256 -29.36 10.92 -12.32
CA LEU A 256 -30.19 9.91 -12.97
C LEU A 256 -29.90 9.76 -14.47
N GLY A 257 -30.66 10.42 -15.34
CA GLY A 257 -30.53 10.20 -16.77
C GLY A 257 -30.42 11.52 -17.49
N GLY A 258 -29.53 11.60 -18.49
CA GLY A 258 -29.33 12.86 -19.21
C GLY A 258 -27.85 13.16 -19.32
N THR A 259 -27.53 14.44 -19.30
CA THR A 259 -26.17 14.91 -19.10
C THR A 259 -26.27 15.94 -18.00
N ASP A 260 -25.85 15.54 -16.81
CA ASP A 260 -26.13 16.25 -15.58
C ASP A 260 -24.90 17.00 -15.10
N THR A 261 -25.12 18.20 -14.57
CA THR A 261 -24.06 19.09 -14.09
C THR A 261 -24.21 19.33 -12.60
N ALA A 262 -23.25 18.85 -11.80
CA ALA A 262 -23.13 19.22 -10.40
C ALA A 262 -22.40 20.57 -10.29
N VAL A 263 -23.00 21.55 -9.59
CA VAL A 263 -22.45 22.91 -9.47
C VAL A 263 -21.95 23.17 -8.05
N PHE A 264 -20.68 23.56 -7.93
CA PHE A 264 -20.01 23.93 -6.69
C PHE A 264 -19.63 25.41 -6.76
N ALA A 265 -20.21 26.25 -5.89
CA ALA A 265 -20.09 27.70 -6.03
C ALA A 265 -18.69 28.28 -5.73
N GLY A 266 -17.80 27.53 -5.06
CA GLY A 266 -16.45 27.97 -4.72
C GLY A 266 -15.48 27.88 -5.90
N ASN A 267 -14.28 28.44 -5.74
CA ASN A 267 -13.23 28.28 -6.75
C ASN A 267 -12.79 26.82 -6.80
N GLN A 268 -12.46 26.28 -7.99
CA GLN A 268 -12.05 24.87 -8.12
C GLN A 268 -10.86 24.52 -7.21
N SER A 269 -9.95 25.46 -6.94
CA SER A 269 -8.81 25.27 -6.04
C SER A 269 -9.17 25.05 -4.56
N GLU A 270 -10.43 25.23 -4.17
CA GLU A 270 -10.92 25.00 -2.80
C GLU A 270 -11.45 23.57 -2.61
N TYR A 271 -11.31 22.70 -3.61
CA TYR A 271 -11.94 21.38 -3.65
C TYR A 271 -10.96 20.24 -3.94
N SER A 272 -11.31 19.08 -3.41
CA SER A 272 -10.75 17.78 -3.78
C SER A 272 -11.83 16.95 -4.46
N LEU A 273 -11.47 16.31 -5.57
CA LEU A 273 -12.25 15.32 -6.28
C LEU A 273 -11.62 13.95 -6.05
N ILE A 274 -12.41 12.97 -5.64
CA ILE A 274 -12.00 11.56 -5.56
C ILE A 274 -12.74 10.79 -6.64
N LEU A 275 -11.97 10.16 -7.52
CA LEU A 275 -12.47 9.29 -8.58
C LEU A 275 -12.26 7.83 -8.18
N GLY A 276 -13.33 7.06 -8.10
CA GLY A 276 -13.29 5.62 -7.88
C GLY A 276 -14.16 4.90 -8.90
N LYS A 277 -13.95 3.59 -9.03
CA LYS A 277 -14.72 2.75 -9.97
C LYS A 277 -16.22 2.72 -9.70
N SER A 278 -16.60 2.85 -8.42
CA SER A 278 -18.00 2.74 -7.97
C SER A 278 -18.54 4.02 -7.34
N ALA A 279 -17.69 5.04 -7.15
CA ALA A 279 -18.07 6.26 -6.46
C ALA A 279 -17.20 7.42 -6.93
N VAL A 280 -17.83 8.57 -7.13
CA VAL A 280 -17.15 9.86 -7.31
C VAL A 280 -17.58 10.75 -6.16
N SER A 281 -16.63 11.50 -5.58
CA SER A 281 -16.97 12.45 -4.52
C SER A 281 -16.20 13.76 -4.66
N VAL A 282 -16.84 14.84 -4.22
CA VAL A 282 -16.22 16.17 -4.15
C VAL A 282 -16.31 16.65 -2.71
N SER A 283 -15.18 17.08 -2.16
CA SER A 283 -15.12 17.69 -0.84
C SER A 283 -14.47 19.06 -0.95
N ASP A 284 -14.96 20.02 -0.16
CA ASP A 284 -14.26 21.30 -0.02
C ASP A 284 -13.23 21.25 1.12
N HIS A 285 -12.22 22.10 1.05
CA HIS A 285 -11.15 22.16 2.05
C HIS A 285 -11.56 22.93 3.32
N LYS A 286 -12.76 23.52 3.39
CA LYS A 286 -13.16 24.38 4.51
C LYS A 286 -13.73 23.55 5.65
N LEU A 287 -13.25 23.84 6.86
CA LEU A 287 -13.71 23.18 8.09
C LEU A 287 -15.23 23.24 8.32
N PHE A 288 -15.90 24.30 7.82
CA PHE A 288 -17.36 24.49 7.94
C PHE A 288 -18.03 24.71 6.57
N GLY A 289 -17.58 23.98 5.55
CA GLY A 289 -18.10 24.08 4.19
C GLY A 289 -19.28 23.15 3.88
N LEU A 290 -19.28 22.63 2.66
CA LEU A 290 -20.22 21.62 2.16
C LEU A 290 -19.92 20.24 2.77
N GLY A 291 -18.64 19.96 3.09
CA GLY A 291 -18.16 18.62 3.40
C GLY A 291 -18.07 17.78 2.13
N THR A 292 -17.98 16.45 2.28
CA THR A 292 -17.97 15.52 1.16
C THR A 292 -19.37 15.30 0.61
N ILE A 293 -19.51 15.41 -0.70
CA ILE A 293 -20.73 15.13 -1.48
C ILE A 293 -20.42 14.02 -2.48
N LEU A 294 -21.19 12.94 -2.43
CA LEU A 294 -21.15 11.86 -3.42
C LEU A 294 -21.88 12.29 -4.69
N LEU A 295 -21.35 11.88 -5.84
CA LEU A 295 -21.94 12.09 -7.16
C LEU A 295 -22.30 10.74 -7.76
N ASP A 296 -23.58 10.58 -8.11
CA ASP A 296 -24.11 9.41 -8.81
C ASP A 296 -24.82 9.87 -10.09
N ASP A 297 -24.57 9.18 -11.20
CA ASP A 297 -25.08 9.52 -12.54
C ASP A 297 -24.89 11.02 -12.89
N VAL A 298 -23.69 11.58 -12.67
CA VAL A 298 -23.32 12.96 -13.05
C VAL A 298 -22.17 12.92 -14.05
N GLU A 299 -22.27 13.68 -15.15
CA GLU A 299 -21.23 13.74 -16.18
C GLU A 299 -20.32 14.96 -16.07
N LEU A 300 -20.84 16.09 -15.57
CA LEU A 300 -20.14 17.37 -15.54
C LEU A 300 -20.05 17.94 -14.11
N ILE A 301 -18.89 18.50 -13.77
CA ILE A 301 -18.69 19.26 -12.51
C ILE A 301 -18.31 20.70 -12.87
N ASP A 302 -19.11 21.66 -12.42
CA ASP A 302 -18.94 23.09 -12.68
C ASP A 302 -18.55 23.79 -11.37
N PHE A 303 -17.40 24.46 -11.35
CA PHE A 303 -16.94 25.23 -10.20
C PHE A 303 -17.18 26.72 -10.41
N GLY A 304 -17.18 27.51 -9.34
CA GLY A 304 -17.28 28.97 -9.41
C GLY A 304 -16.17 29.62 -10.25
N THR A 305 -15.02 28.96 -10.33
CA THR A 305 -13.99 29.19 -11.35
C THR A 305 -13.42 27.85 -11.78
N ASP A 306 -13.32 27.62 -13.09
CA ASP A 306 -12.70 26.42 -13.67
C ASP A 306 -11.27 26.71 -14.13
N LEU A 307 -10.40 25.71 -14.01
CA LEU A 307 -9.08 25.73 -14.63
C LEU A 307 -9.21 25.73 -16.17
N ASP A 308 -8.41 26.58 -16.83
CA ASP A 308 -8.44 26.74 -18.30
C ASP A 308 -8.23 25.43 -19.07
N VAL A 309 -7.55 24.45 -18.46
CA VAL A 309 -7.30 23.11 -19.04
C VAL A 309 -8.58 22.35 -19.37
N PHE A 310 -9.68 22.61 -18.67
CA PHE A 310 -10.98 21.96 -18.92
C PHE A 310 -11.78 22.65 -20.03
N GLY A 311 -11.53 23.94 -20.30
CA GLY A 311 -12.27 24.71 -21.30
C GLY A 311 -13.76 24.90 -20.98
N GLY A 312 -14.14 24.79 -19.69
CA GLY A 312 -15.50 24.80 -19.15
C GLY A 312 -15.63 23.82 -17.98
N PRO A 313 -16.86 23.39 -17.63
CA PRO A 313 -17.08 22.39 -16.60
C PRO A 313 -16.27 21.11 -16.87
N MET A 314 -15.70 20.55 -15.80
CA MET A 314 -14.92 19.32 -15.87
C MET A 314 -15.82 18.17 -16.32
N ASN A 315 -15.40 17.46 -17.37
CA ASN A 315 -16.14 16.32 -17.92
C ASN A 315 -15.58 15.00 -17.39
N LEU A 316 -16.36 14.30 -16.57
CA LEU A 316 -15.96 13.03 -15.96
C LEU A 316 -15.76 11.90 -16.97
N GLU A 317 -16.40 11.94 -18.15
CA GLU A 317 -16.10 10.97 -19.21
C GLU A 317 -14.71 11.19 -19.83
N VAL A 318 -14.17 12.41 -19.77
CA VAL A 318 -12.85 12.76 -20.34
C VAL A 318 -11.74 12.52 -19.34
N PHE A 319 -12.01 12.70 -18.04
CA PHE A 319 -11.00 12.61 -17.00
C PHE A 319 -11.15 11.41 -16.06
N GLY A 320 -12.27 10.71 -16.04
CA GLY A 320 -12.56 9.63 -15.07
C GLY A 320 -12.40 8.19 -15.59
N GLY A 321 -12.19 7.98 -16.89
CA GLY A 321 -12.11 6.64 -17.48
C GLY A 321 -10.92 5.80 -17.02
N HIS A 322 -9.89 6.45 -16.48
CA HIS A 322 -8.73 5.77 -15.91
C HIS A 322 -9.04 4.97 -14.63
N THR A 323 -10.20 5.19 -13.98
CA THR A 323 -10.72 4.33 -12.89
C THR A 323 -10.98 2.88 -13.32
N GLY A 324 -11.13 2.64 -14.63
CA GLY A 324 -11.35 1.31 -15.20
C GLY A 324 -10.08 0.60 -15.67
N LEU A 325 -8.91 1.23 -15.56
CA LEU A 325 -7.64 0.60 -15.93
C LEU A 325 -7.23 -0.47 -14.90
N SER A 326 -6.44 -1.44 -15.34
CA SER A 326 -5.70 -2.30 -14.40
C SER A 326 -4.53 -1.53 -13.79
N ARG A 327 -3.97 -2.08 -12.70
CA ARG A 327 -2.74 -1.59 -12.07
C ARG A 327 -1.62 -1.38 -13.10
N ASP A 328 -1.22 -2.45 -13.78
CA ASP A 328 -0.13 -2.44 -14.79
C ASP A 328 -0.37 -1.39 -15.88
N ALA A 329 -1.62 -1.25 -16.33
CA ALA A 329 -1.98 -0.30 -17.38
C ALA A 329 -1.81 1.15 -16.94
N LEU A 330 -2.10 1.48 -15.67
CA LEU A 330 -1.91 2.82 -15.14
C LEU A 330 -0.44 3.08 -14.79
N GLU A 331 0.29 2.07 -14.29
CA GLU A 331 1.74 2.14 -14.10
C GLU A 331 2.47 2.42 -15.43
N ASP A 332 2.10 1.74 -16.52
CA ASP A 332 2.67 2.00 -17.84
C ASP A 332 2.48 3.47 -18.28
N VAL A 333 1.35 4.11 -17.94
CA VAL A 333 1.14 5.54 -18.24
C VAL A 333 2.06 6.41 -17.38
N VAL A 334 2.21 6.10 -16.08
CA VAL A 334 3.12 6.81 -15.16
C VAL A 334 4.58 6.70 -15.64
N GLU A 335 4.99 5.53 -16.11
CA GLU A 335 6.33 5.27 -16.65
C GLU A 335 6.68 6.16 -17.84
N VAL A 336 5.70 6.47 -18.72
CA VAL A 336 5.93 7.39 -19.85
C VAL A 336 6.27 8.80 -19.38
N TYR A 337 5.60 9.30 -18.33
CA TYR A 337 5.95 10.59 -17.72
C TYR A 337 7.38 10.59 -17.17
N ILE A 338 7.74 9.53 -16.44
CA ILE A 338 9.08 9.38 -15.87
C ILE A 338 10.12 9.37 -16.99
N ALA A 339 9.91 8.58 -18.04
CA ALA A 339 10.88 8.42 -19.13
C ALA A 339 11.08 9.70 -19.94
N TYR A 340 9.99 10.42 -20.27
CA TYR A 340 10.07 11.67 -21.02
C TYR A 340 10.62 12.83 -20.18
N PHE A 341 10.05 13.03 -18.99
CA PHE A 341 10.15 14.31 -18.27
C PHE A 341 10.94 14.24 -16.97
N ASN A 342 11.26 13.04 -16.48
CA ASN A 342 11.88 12.85 -15.17
C ASN A 342 11.07 13.49 -14.02
N ARG A 343 9.74 13.43 -14.09
CA ARG A 343 8.83 13.93 -13.04
C ARG A 343 7.70 12.95 -12.76
N ALA A 344 7.02 13.15 -11.63
CA ALA A 344 5.72 12.52 -11.41
C ALA A 344 4.71 13.01 -12.48
N PRO A 345 3.72 12.19 -12.84
CA PRO A 345 2.57 12.71 -13.56
C PRO A 345 1.86 13.78 -12.71
N ASP A 346 1.24 14.75 -13.36
CA ASP A 346 0.24 15.62 -12.72
C ASP A 346 -1.11 14.90 -12.77
N ALA A 347 -1.93 15.01 -11.72
CA ALA A 347 -3.15 14.21 -11.59
C ALA A 347 -4.17 14.51 -12.72
N ILE A 348 -4.36 15.77 -13.10
CA ILE A 348 -5.25 16.16 -14.21
C ILE A 348 -4.79 15.53 -15.53
N GLY A 349 -3.49 15.64 -15.86
CA GLY A 349 -2.90 15.03 -17.04
C GLY A 349 -2.99 13.52 -17.02
N LEU A 350 -2.73 12.89 -15.87
CA LEU A 350 -2.88 11.44 -15.69
C LEU A 350 -4.31 11.00 -15.96
N GLY A 351 -5.30 11.75 -15.47
CA GLY A 351 -6.71 11.46 -15.74
C GLY A 351 -7.06 11.57 -17.22
N PHE A 352 -6.52 12.57 -17.92
CA PHE A 352 -6.72 12.72 -19.37
C PHE A 352 -6.09 11.57 -20.17
N TRP A 353 -4.79 11.32 -19.98
CA TRP A 353 -4.06 10.30 -20.74
C TRP A 353 -4.48 8.88 -20.35
N GLY A 354 -4.70 8.62 -19.07
CA GLY A 354 -5.25 7.36 -18.60
C GLY A 354 -6.65 7.10 -19.17
N THR A 355 -7.51 8.11 -19.26
CA THR A 355 -8.83 7.95 -19.91
C THR A 355 -8.70 7.71 -21.41
N ALA A 356 -7.79 8.39 -22.10
CA ALA A 356 -7.53 8.13 -23.52
C ALA A 356 -7.01 6.70 -23.74
N PHE A 357 -6.13 6.21 -22.86
CA PHE A 357 -5.62 4.84 -22.88
C PHE A 357 -6.74 3.82 -22.63
N ALA A 358 -7.59 4.04 -21.62
CA ALA A 358 -8.75 3.21 -21.33
C ALA A 358 -9.74 3.14 -22.52
N LYS A 359 -9.80 4.20 -23.34
CA LYS A 359 -10.62 4.26 -24.57
C LYS A 359 -9.92 3.70 -25.81
N GLY A 360 -8.74 3.09 -25.66
CA GLY A 360 -8.05 2.35 -26.72
C GLY A 360 -6.95 3.11 -27.46
N LEU A 361 -6.49 4.26 -26.95
CA LEU A 361 -5.22 4.84 -27.42
C LEU A 361 -4.09 3.85 -27.12
N SER A 362 -3.26 3.50 -28.10
CA SER A 362 -2.13 2.60 -27.83
C SER A 362 -1.00 3.32 -27.11
N MET A 363 -0.12 2.56 -26.44
CA MET A 363 1.04 3.12 -25.76
C MET A 363 2.01 3.81 -26.75
N GLU A 364 2.14 3.27 -27.96
CA GLU A 364 2.94 3.89 -29.03
C GLU A 364 2.36 5.22 -29.51
N ASP A 365 1.04 5.30 -29.67
CA ASP A 365 0.39 6.54 -30.07
C ASP A 365 0.43 7.57 -28.93
N MET A 366 0.28 7.14 -27.68
CA MET A 366 0.49 8.01 -26.51
C MET A 366 1.93 8.55 -26.47
N ALA A 367 2.95 7.69 -26.54
CA ALA A 367 4.34 8.09 -26.54
C ALA A 367 4.65 9.07 -27.69
N ARG A 368 4.04 8.90 -28.86
CA ARG A 368 4.16 9.85 -29.96
C ARG A 368 3.51 11.19 -29.64
N LEU A 369 2.33 11.23 -29.05
CA LEU A 369 1.66 12.48 -28.67
C LEU A 369 2.40 13.21 -27.54
N PHE A 370 3.07 12.48 -26.66
CA PHE A 370 3.98 13.05 -25.65
C PHE A 370 5.16 13.76 -26.32
N SER A 371 5.67 13.23 -27.44
CA SER A 371 6.80 13.86 -28.15
C SER A 371 6.51 15.28 -28.66
N ASP A 372 5.22 15.62 -28.84
CA ASP A 372 4.75 16.90 -29.35
C ASP A 372 4.35 17.93 -28.26
N GLN A 373 4.44 17.55 -26.99
CA GLN A 373 4.10 18.45 -25.88
C GLN A 373 5.09 19.60 -25.77
N ALA A 374 4.61 20.75 -25.25
CA ALA A 374 5.46 21.92 -25.01
C ALA A 374 6.63 21.58 -24.08
N GLU A 375 6.34 20.83 -23.01
CA GLU A 375 7.33 20.33 -22.06
C GLU A 375 8.40 19.46 -22.72
N THR A 376 8.03 18.57 -23.65
CA THR A 376 9.02 17.73 -24.37
C THR A 376 9.95 18.57 -25.23
N ARG A 377 9.43 19.62 -25.86
CA ARG A 377 10.24 20.55 -26.67
C ARG A 377 11.17 21.40 -25.81
N GLU A 378 10.83 21.61 -24.55
CA GLU A 378 11.68 22.29 -23.58
C GLU A 378 12.77 21.34 -23.01
N ALA A 379 12.40 20.11 -22.65
CA ALA A 379 13.32 19.08 -22.19
C ALA A 379 14.30 18.62 -23.28
N TYR A 380 13.84 18.58 -24.54
CA TYR A 380 14.62 18.19 -25.71
C TYR A 380 14.52 19.24 -26.83
N PRO A 381 15.21 20.38 -26.71
CA PRO A 381 15.18 21.44 -27.71
C PRO A 381 15.59 20.96 -29.11
N GLU A 382 15.11 21.65 -30.13
CA GLU A 382 15.48 21.39 -31.53
C GLU A 382 17.01 21.36 -31.69
N GLY A 383 17.53 20.27 -32.27
CA GLY A 383 18.98 20.05 -32.42
C GLY A 383 19.63 19.22 -31.30
N THR A 384 18.88 18.79 -30.27
CA THR A 384 19.35 17.78 -29.30
C THR A 384 19.86 16.55 -30.06
N SER A 385 21.09 16.10 -29.79
CA SER A 385 21.67 14.95 -30.47
C SER A 385 21.03 13.64 -29.99
N ASN A 386 21.10 12.58 -30.80
CA ASN A 386 20.58 11.26 -30.40
C ASN A 386 21.36 10.69 -29.21
N LEU A 387 22.66 10.98 -29.10
CA LEU A 387 23.46 10.63 -27.92
C LEU A 387 22.95 11.33 -26.66
N ALA A 388 22.73 12.64 -26.71
CA ALA A 388 22.23 13.39 -25.56
C ALA A 388 20.83 12.91 -25.15
N PHE A 389 19.94 12.74 -26.13
CA PHE A 389 18.59 12.21 -25.91
C PHE A 389 18.63 10.82 -25.25
N ALA A 390 19.38 9.88 -25.83
CA ALA A 390 19.46 8.52 -25.32
C ALA A 390 20.03 8.47 -23.89
N THR A 391 21.09 9.23 -23.62
CA THR A 391 21.67 9.31 -22.26
C THR A 391 20.68 9.89 -21.25
N THR A 392 19.90 10.92 -21.60
CA THR A 392 18.89 11.49 -20.70
C THR A 392 17.80 10.47 -20.37
N VAL A 393 17.21 9.83 -21.37
CA VAL A 393 16.17 8.80 -21.15
C VAL A 393 16.69 7.65 -20.30
N TYR A 394 17.92 7.19 -20.54
CA TYR A 394 18.56 6.17 -19.71
C TYR A 394 18.70 6.60 -18.25
N ASN A 395 19.14 7.84 -17.99
CA ASN A 395 19.24 8.34 -16.62
C ASN A 395 17.86 8.45 -15.97
N ASN A 396 16.85 8.90 -16.72
CA ASN A 396 15.48 9.03 -16.23
C ASN A 396 14.90 7.67 -15.81
N VAL A 397 15.12 6.62 -16.61
CA VAL A 397 14.50 5.31 -16.39
C VAL A 397 15.35 4.41 -15.49
N LEU A 398 16.68 4.43 -15.62
CA LEU A 398 17.57 3.45 -14.97
C LEU A 398 18.48 4.06 -13.89
N GLY A 399 18.52 5.39 -13.75
CA GLY A 399 19.28 6.05 -12.68
C GLY A 399 20.81 5.89 -12.78
N ARG A 400 21.32 5.44 -13.93
CA ARG A 400 22.74 5.13 -14.12
C ARG A 400 23.25 5.51 -15.50
N THR A 401 24.57 5.66 -15.59
CA THR A 401 25.24 5.83 -16.88
C THR A 401 25.06 4.58 -17.75
N PRO A 402 24.63 4.71 -19.01
CA PRO A 402 24.58 3.60 -19.96
C PRO A 402 25.96 2.98 -20.18
N ASP A 403 26.02 1.69 -20.49
CA ASP A 403 27.27 1.10 -20.97
C ASP A 403 27.58 1.57 -22.41
N ASP A 404 28.87 1.74 -22.73
CA ASP A 404 29.30 2.28 -24.03
C ASP A 404 28.79 1.45 -25.22
N THR A 405 28.62 0.14 -25.04
CA THR A 405 28.21 -0.76 -26.14
C THR A 405 26.72 -0.65 -26.41
N GLY A 406 25.88 -0.72 -25.37
CA GLY A 406 24.43 -0.55 -25.45
C GLY A 406 24.05 0.85 -25.94
N LEU A 407 24.72 1.89 -25.43
CA LEU A 407 24.47 3.26 -25.88
C LEU A 407 24.82 3.46 -27.35
N SER A 408 25.97 2.94 -27.82
CA SER A 408 26.34 3.02 -29.23
C SER A 408 25.32 2.34 -30.14
N PHE A 409 24.83 1.15 -29.75
CA PHE A 409 23.80 0.43 -30.49
C PHE A 409 22.53 1.27 -30.67
N TRP A 410 22.05 1.89 -29.59
CA TRP A 410 20.84 2.71 -29.65
C TRP A 410 21.02 4.02 -30.42
N VAL A 411 22.18 4.66 -30.29
CA VAL A 411 22.51 5.86 -31.06
C VAL A 411 22.53 5.56 -32.55
N ASP A 412 23.15 4.45 -32.98
CA ASP A 412 23.15 4.02 -34.38
C ASP A 412 21.72 3.73 -34.88
N ALA A 413 20.87 3.12 -34.05
CA ALA A 413 19.47 2.86 -34.37
C ALA A 413 18.66 4.15 -34.58
N LEU A 414 18.87 5.15 -33.71
CA LEU A 414 18.25 6.47 -33.81
C LEU A 414 18.78 7.28 -35.00
N GLU A 415 20.08 7.24 -35.28
CA GLU A 415 20.71 7.96 -36.41
C GLU A 415 20.30 7.40 -37.77
N SER A 416 20.15 6.08 -37.86
CA SER A 416 19.65 5.41 -39.06
C SER A 416 18.13 5.58 -39.28
N GLY A 417 17.40 6.04 -38.26
CA GLY A 417 15.94 6.14 -38.27
C GLY A 417 15.23 4.79 -38.23
N SER A 418 15.93 3.72 -37.84
CA SER A 418 15.35 2.39 -37.65
C SER A 418 14.49 2.30 -36.39
N VAL A 419 14.74 3.18 -35.42
CA VAL A 419 13.93 3.40 -34.22
C VAL A 419 13.70 4.90 -34.10
N SER A 420 12.46 5.34 -33.93
CA SER A 420 12.14 6.74 -33.63
C SER A 420 12.35 7.06 -32.14
N ARG A 421 12.39 8.34 -31.77
CA ARG A 421 12.63 8.74 -30.36
C ARG A 421 11.54 8.26 -29.40
N ASP A 422 10.29 8.33 -29.84
CA ASP A 422 9.12 7.80 -29.12
C ASP A 422 9.23 6.27 -28.94
N GLN A 423 9.62 5.54 -29.98
CA GLN A 423 9.85 4.09 -29.89
C GLN A 423 11.02 3.73 -28.98
N PHE A 424 12.09 4.54 -28.99
CA PHE A 424 13.25 4.31 -28.14
C PHE A 424 12.90 4.38 -26.65
N ILE A 425 12.07 5.35 -26.25
CA ILE A 425 11.60 5.46 -24.85
C ILE A 425 10.89 4.18 -24.41
N LEU A 426 9.94 3.69 -25.22
CA LEU A 426 9.23 2.44 -24.94
C LEU A 426 10.19 1.25 -24.88
N LYS A 427 11.19 1.19 -25.74
CA LYS A 427 12.20 0.11 -25.73
C LYS A 427 13.09 0.13 -24.49
N VAL A 428 13.36 1.31 -23.91
CA VAL A 428 14.09 1.41 -22.64
C VAL A 428 13.23 0.94 -21.48
N LEU A 429 11.95 1.33 -21.42
CA LEU A 429 10.99 0.84 -20.42
C LEU A 429 10.80 -0.69 -20.50
N GLU A 430 10.55 -1.22 -21.70
CA GLU A 430 10.49 -2.67 -21.96
C GLU A 430 11.76 -3.38 -21.50
N GLY A 431 12.93 -2.77 -21.74
CA GLY A 431 14.23 -3.30 -21.33
C GLY A 431 14.41 -3.37 -19.82
N ALA A 432 13.94 -2.37 -19.08
CA ALA A 432 13.96 -2.34 -17.61
C ALA A 432 13.05 -3.43 -17.01
N LYS A 433 11.89 -3.67 -17.64
CA LYS A 433 10.87 -4.64 -17.21
C LYS A 433 11.09 -6.06 -17.73
N ALA A 434 12.06 -6.26 -18.62
CA ALA A 434 12.31 -7.55 -19.26
C ALA A 434 12.59 -8.68 -18.25
N GLU A 435 12.27 -9.91 -18.64
CA GLU A 435 12.61 -11.10 -17.88
C GLU A 435 14.13 -11.19 -17.61
N LEU A 436 14.49 -11.79 -16.48
CA LEU A 436 15.89 -11.94 -16.10
C LEU A 436 16.62 -12.84 -17.08
N ASN A 437 17.69 -12.31 -17.70
CA ASN A 437 18.51 -13.10 -18.60
C ASN A 437 19.55 -13.90 -17.79
N MET A 438 19.13 -15.07 -17.31
CA MET A 438 19.98 -15.98 -16.52
C MET A 438 21.25 -16.42 -17.27
N SER A 439 21.22 -16.40 -18.62
CA SER A 439 22.36 -16.80 -19.45
C SER A 439 23.45 -15.72 -19.59
N ALA A 440 23.13 -14.47 -19.26
CA ALA A 440 24.07 -13.33 -19.33
C ALA A 440 24.98 -13.22 -18.09
N GLY A 441 24.72 -14.01 -17.05
CA GLY A 441 25.53 -14.08 -15.83
C GLY A 441 25.00 -13.22 -14.67
N TYR A 442 25.53 -13.51 -13.47
CA TYR A 442 25.04 -12.93 -12.20
C TYR A 442 25.09 -11.39 -12.16
N GLU A 443 26.20 -10.78 -12.60
CA GLU A 443 26.34 -9.32 -12.57
C GLU A 443 25.31 -8.62 -13.48
N PHE A 444 25.03 -9.19 -14.65
CA PHE A 444 24.01 -8.65 -15.56
C PHE A 444 22.61 -8.76 -14.95
N MET A 445 22.29 -9.91 -14.34
CA MET A 445 20.99 -10.08 -13.65
C MET A 445 20.82 -9.10 -12.49
N MET A 446 21.85 -8.90 -11.67
CA MET A 446 21.79 -7.93 -10.56
C MET A 446 21.60 -6.50 -11.09
N GLN A 447 22.19 -6.16 -12.24
CA GLN A 447 21.93 -4.88 -12.89
C GLN A 447 20.48 -4.76 -13.37
N GLN A 448 19.90 -5.81 -13.98
CA GLN A 448 18.48 -5.80 -14.38
C GLN A 448 17.55 -5.61 -13.16
N LEU A 449 17.85 -6.26 -12.04
CA LEU A 449 17.08 -6.07 -10.80
C LEU A 449 17.21 -4.66 -10.25
N ALA A 450 18.41 -4.08 -10.27
CA ALA A 450 18.63 -2.71 -9.83
C ALA A 450 17.92 -1.69 -10.73
N ASP A 451 17.96 -1.89 -12.05
CA ASP A 451 17.28 -1.06 -13.05
C ASP A 451 15.76 -1.09 -12.84
N ARG A 452 15.20 -2.28 -12.60
CA ARG A 452 13.76 -2.46 -12.32
C ARG A 452 13.36 -1.78 -11.02
N ALA A 453 14.08 -2.04 -9.94
CA ALA A 453 13.79 -1.43 -8.63
C ALA A 453 13.90 0.11 -8.67
N TYR A 454 14.83 0.67 -9.46
CA TYR A 454 14.94 2.11 -9.63
C TYR A 454 13.69 2.70 -10.31
N LEU A 455 13.19 2.06 -11.37
CA LEU A 455 11.98 2.49 -12.07
C LEU A 455 10.73 2.33 -11.18
N GLU A 456 10.56 1.17 -10.52
CA GLU A 456 9.43 0.88 -9.64
C GLU A 456 9.30 1.93 -8.52
N ASN A 457 10.40 2.28 -7.84
CA ASN A 457 10.38 3.32 -6.82
C ASN A 457 9.97 4.70 -7.37
N LYS A 458 10.32 5.02 -8.63
CA LYS A 458 9.87 6.27 -9.26
C LYS A 458 8.40 6.22 -9.63
N VAL A 459 7.90 5.07 -10.06
CA VAL A 459 6.47 4.84 -10.29
C VAL A 459 5.71 5.04 -8.98
N ASP A 460 6.19 4.48 -7.87
CA ASP A 460 5.58 4.65 -6.54
C ASP A 460 5.57 6.12 -6.09
N ILE A 461 6.68 6.85 -6.23
CA ILE A 461 6.74 8.29 -5.93
C ILE A 461 5.73 9.07 -6.81
N GLY A 462 5.67 8.74 -8.10
CA GLY A 462 4.74 9.35 -9.05
C GLY A 462 3.27 9.07 -8.73
N ALA A 463 2.95 7.82 -8.39
CA ALA A 463 1.63 7.40 -7.96
C ALA A 463 1.24 8.08 -6.63
N TYR A 464 2.16 8.17 -5.67
CA TYR A 464 1.89 8.86 -4.41
C TYR A 464 1.50 10.33 -4.64
N PHE A 465 2.26 11.04 -5.48
CA PHE A 465 1.99 12.44 -5.83
C PHE A 465 0.65 12.61 -6.58
N ALA A 466 0.45 11.86 -7.65
CA ALA A 466 -0.64 12.11 -8.60
C ALA A 466 -1.93 11.34 -8.30
N VAL A 467 -1.81 10.06 -7.94
CA VAL A 467 -2.96 9.17 -7.72
C VAL A 467 -3.50 9.34 -6.32
N HIS A 468 -2.64 9.26 -5.31
CA HIS A 468 -3.07 9.25 -3.90
C HIS A 468 -3.28 10.64 -3.32
N LYS A 469 -2.38 11.58 -3.61
CA LYS A 469 -2.54 12.97 -3.18
C LYS A 469 -3.34 13.80 -4.17
N GLY A 470 -3.44 13.39 -5.43
CA GLY A 470 -4.24 14.09 -6.44
C GLY A 470 -3.61 15.40 -6.93
N MET A 471 -2.31 15.61 -6.70
CA MET A 471 -1.66 16.89 -7.00
C MET A 471 -1.38 17.06 -8.49
N SER A 472 -1.47 18.29 -8.97
CA SER A 472 -1.31 18.61 -10.41
C SER A 472 -0.29 19.71 -10.71
N ASP A 473 0.34 20.32 -9.71
CA ASP A 473 1.42 21.28 -9.96
C ASP A 473 2.65 20.58 -10.54
N VAL A 474 3.05 21.02 -11.74
CA VAL A 474 4.13 20.39 -12.52
C VAL A 474 5.51 20.70 -11.93
N GLU A 475 5.68 21.87 -11.30
CA GLU A 475 6.96 22.21 -10.66
C GLU A 475 7.19 21.31 -9.44
N ASN A 476 6.17 21.14 -8.59
CA ASN A 476 6.18 20.21 -7.46
C ASN A 476 6.41 18.76 -7.93
N ALA A 477 5.72 18.34 -9.00
CA ALA A 477 5.88 17.00 -9.57
C ALA A 477 7.33 16.70 -10.03
N ALA A 478 8.02 17.71 -10.58
CA ALA A 478 9.41 17.62 -10.98
C ALA A 478 10.36 17.67 -9.78
N GLU A 479 10.08 18.53 -8.80
CA GLU A 479 10.87 18.66 -7.58
C GLU A 479 10.93 17.34 -6.81
N VAL A 480 9.77 16.72 -6.52
CA VAL A 480 9.72 15.48 -5.72
C VAL A 480 10.43 14.32 -6.41
N MET A 481 10.34 14.23 -7.74
CA MET A 481 11.02 13.20 -8.51
C MET A 481 12.54 13.41 -8.57
N ALA A 482 12.98 14.67 -8.64
CA ALA A 482 14.40 15.03 -8.68
C ALA A 482 15.12 14.73 -7.35
N LEU A 483 14.39 14.59 -6.24
CA LEU A 483 14.97 14.18 -4.96
C LEU A 483 15.45 12.73 -4.99
N TYR A 484 14.85 11.86 -5.81
CA TYR A 484 15.15 10.43 -5.84
C TYR A 484 16.47 10.11 -6.57
N ASP A 485 17.40 9.51 -5.83
CA ASP A 485 18.74 9.13 -6.29
C ASP A 485 18.99 7.61 -6.32
N GLY A 486 17.95 6.80 -6.08
CA GLY A 486 18.08 5.34 -5.99
C GLY A 486 18.19 4.80 -4.56
N SER A 487 18.28 5.66 -3.54
CA SER A 487 18.42 5.24 -2.14
C SER A 487 17.12 5.33 -1.33
N GLN A 488 17.00 4.54 -0.26
CA GLN A 488 15.85 4.64 0.66
C GLN A 488 15.72 6.03 1.29
N SER A 489 16.85 6.71 1.56
CA SER A 489 16.83 8.04 2.16
C SER A 489 16.24 9.09 1.22
N SER A 490 16.41 8.93 -0.10
CA SER A 490 15.83 9.86 -1.07
C SER A 490 14.35 9.58 -1.31
N ILE A 491 13.89 8.33 -1.22
CA ILE A 491 12.45 7.99 -1.16
C ILE A 491 11.79 8.72 0.01
N ASN A 492 12.34 8.59 1.22
CA ASN A 492 11.81 9.27 2.40
C ASN A 492 11.79 10.80 2.25
N SER A 493 12.76 11.36 1.49
CA SER A 493 12.82 12.79 1.21
C SER A 493 11.74 13.21 0.22
N ALA A 494 11.51 12.44 -0.84
CA ALA A 494 10.46 12.66 -1.82
C ALA A 494 9.07 12.56 -1.17
N VAL A 495 8.80 11.51 -0.39
CA VAL A 495 7.53 11.32 0.34
C VAL A 495 7.24 12.49 1.27
N ARG A 496 8.25 12.97 2.02
CA ARG A 496 8.08 14.14 2.89
C ARG A 496 7.78 15.41 2.11
N ALA A 497 8.46 15.65 0.99
CA ALA A 497 8.17 16.82 0.14
C ALA A 497 6.74 16.73 -0.43
N ILE A 498 6.32 15.54 -0.88
CA ILE A 498 4.95 15.29 -1.32
C ILE A 498 3.93 15.65 -0.24
N GLU A 499 4.17 15.24 1.01
CA GLU A 499 3.26 15.58 2.11
C GLU A 499 3.25 17.07 2.44
N GLU A 500 4.39 17.75 2.38
CA GLU A 500 4.47 19.20 2.57
C GLU A 500 3.66 19.95 1.49
N HIS A 501 3.86 19.62 0.21
CA HIS A 501 3.08 20.19 -0.90
C HIS A 501 1.58 19.87 -0.78
N TYR A 502 1.24 18.65 -0.36
CA TYR A 502 -0.17 18.26 -0.17
C TYR A 502 -0.85 19.06 0.94
N GLN A 503 -0.16 19.34 2.05
CA GLN A 503 -0.70 20.20 3.12
C GLN A 503 -0.93 21.63 2.64
N ASP A 504 -0.03 22.17 1.82
CA ASP A 504 -0.21 23.50 1.22
C ASP A 504 -1.39 23.51 0.24
N ALA A 505 -1.54 22.46 -0.57
CA ALA A 505 -2.63 22.30 -1.52
C ALA A 505 -4.01 22.18 -0.85
N LEU A 506 -4.10 21.67 0.38
CA LEU A 506 -5.33 21.59 1.18
C LEU A 506 -5.75 22.93 1.79
N ASN A 507 -5.04 24.03 1.52
CA ASN A 507 -5.39 25.33 2.09
C ASN A 507 -6.73 25.85 1.51
N PRO A 508 -7.73 26.16 2.36
CA PRO A 508 -9.07 26.54 1.92
C PRO A 508 -9.19 27.91 1.24
N TYR A 509 -8.10 28.69 1.12
CA TYR A 509 -8.11 30.03 0.55
C TYR A 509 -7.24 30.18 -0.70
N ASP A 510 -6.09 29.52 -0.72
CA ASP A 510 -5.08 29.60 -1.77
C ASP A 510 -4.39 28.25 -2.06
N GLY A 511 -5.07 27.15 -1.73
CA GLY A 511 -4.65 25.79 -2.08
C GLY A 511 -4.81 25.48 -3.57
N GLU A 512 -4.83 24.18 -3.89
CA GLU A 512 -4.89 23.67 -5.26
C GLU A 512 -6.03 22.68 -5.41
N PHE A 513 -6.53 22.54 -6.64
CA PHE A 513 -7.48 21.49 -6.94
C PHE A 513 -6.80 20.13 -6.90
N LEU A 514 -7.31 19.23 -6.06
CA LEU A 514 -6.78 17.88 -5.92
C LEU A 514 -7.69 16.89 -6.63
N MET A 515 -7.13 16.04 -7.48
CA MET A 515 -7.87 15.01 -8.23
C MET A 515 -7.30 13.63 -7.92
N GLN A 516 -7.81 13.01 -6.85
CA GLN A 516 -7.37 11.71 -6.38
C GLN A 516 -8.05 10.60 -7.16
N LEU A 517 -7.35 9.47 -7.27
CA LEU A 517 -7.86 8.24 -7.84
C LEU A 517 -7.72 7.12 -6.80
N VAL A 518 -8.82 6.41 -6.54
CA VAL A 518 -8.86 5.33 -5.56
C VAL A 518 -9.24 4.00 -6.22
N GLY A 519 -8.62 2.92 -5.74
CA GLY A 519 -8.95 1.54 -6.15
C GLY A 519 -8.31 1.07 -7.45
N VAL A 520 -7.29 1.77 -7.97
CA VAL A 520 -6.50 1.33 -9.15
C VAL A 520 -5.07 0.98 -8.77
N LEU A 521 -4.34 1.92 -8.14
CA LEU A 521 -3.03 1.66 -7.53
C LEU A 521 -3.17 1.63 -6.02
N ASP A 522 -2.40 0.77 -5.36
CA ASP A 522 -2.26 0.77 -3.91
C ASP A 522 -1.53 2.02 -3.44
N THR A 523 -1.79 2.43 -2.19
CA THR A 523 -1.06 3.53 -1.55
C THR A 523 0.38 3.11 -1.29
N PRO A 524 1.36 3.60 -2.05
CA PRO A 524 2.75 3.30 -1.78
C PRO A 524 3.15 4.01 -0.48
N PHE A 525 4.10 3.41 0.25
CA PHE A 525 4.67 3.98 1.48
C PHE A 525 3.71 4.18 2.67
N ALA A 526 2.49 3.61 2.62
CA ALA A 526 1.61 3.56 3.78
C ALA A 526 2.26 2.71 4.88
N SER A 527 2.48 3.32 6.05
CA SER A 527 3.17 2.74 7.22
C SER A 527 2.26 1.97 8.14
#